data_AF-A0A0W0UFV2-F1
#
_entry.id   AF-A0A0W0UFV2-F1
#
_cell.length_a   1.000
_cell.length_b   1.000
_cell.length_c   1.000
_cell.angle_alpha   90.00
_cell.angle_beta   90.00
_cell.angle_gamma   90.00
#
_symmetry.space_group_name_H-M   'P 1'
#
loop_
_entity.id
_entity.type
_entity.pdbx_description
1 polymer ?
#
loop_
_entity_poly.entity_id
_entity_poly.type
_entity_poly.pdbx_seq_one_letter_code
_entity_poly.pdbx_strand_id
1 'polypeptide(L)'
;MAKGIPAILNDDQFTPLQNRFFTVFKPIQATKRLGGKHSDFLAYLVNPVIDVLLIPGFLLDVAISLTNMVISFVNALHVWSHNQQSTPNLADSKTRSELWDMKEHFVNAVASLLSAVLNPIFSLLSLVTRPVASLVTAVAEACDECSSASHRI
;
A
#
# COMPACT_ATOMS: atom_id res chain seq x y z
N MET A 1 -18.46 17.25 0.50
CA MET A 1 -17.11 17.62 0.06
C MET A 1 -16.12 16.92 1.01
N ALA A 2 -15.70 15.70 0.69
CA ALA A 2 -14.68 14.91 1.42
C ALA A 2 -14.31 13.63 0.63
N LYS A 3 -13.97 13.76 -0.67
CA LYS A 3 -13.66 12.62 -1.56
C LYS A 3 -12.19 12.52 -1.99
N GLY A 4 -11.30 13.35 -1.46
CA GLY A 4 -9.91 13.44 -1.93
C GLY A 4 -8.97 12.35 -1.40
N ILE A 5 -9.10 11.98 -0.12
CA ILE A 5 -8.18 11.04 0.55
C ILE A 5 -8.44 9.56 0.21
N PRO A 6 -9.70 9.05 0.15
CA PRO A 6 -9.91 7.63 -0.15
C PRO A 6 -9.64 7.26 -1.61
N ALA A 7 -9.67 8.22 -2.54
CA ALA A 7 -9.44 7.96 -3.96
C ALA A 7 -7.96 7.70 -4.29
N ILE A 8 -7.04 8.41 -3.64
CA ILE A 8 -5.59 8.22 -3.83
C ILE A 8 -5.15 6.89 -3.20
N LEU A 9 -5.79 6.49 -2.11
CA LEU A 9 -5.48 5.21 -1.45
C LEU A 9 -6.03 4.00 -2.21
N ASN A 10 -7.13 4.11 -2.95
CA ASN A 10 -7.72 3.02 -3.74
C ASN A 10 -6.99 2.74 -5.07
N ASP A 11 -5.86 3.40 -5.32
CA ASP A 11 -5.02 3.09 -6.48
C ASP A 11 -4.24 1.80 -6.22
N ASP A 12 -4.11 0.95 -7.24
CA ASP A 12 -3.45 -0.36 -7.12
C ASP A 12 -2.01 -0.22 -6.58
N GLN A 13 -1.39 0.92 -6.85
CA GLN A 13 -0.04 1.32 -6.41
C GLN A 13 0.11 1.38 -4.87
N PHE A 14 -0.97 1.62 -4.12
CA PHE A 14 -0.95 1.69 -2.64
C PHE A 14 -1.46 0.42 -1.96
N THR A 15 -1.92 -0.57 -2.72
CA THR A 15 -2.47 -1.83 -2.20
C THR A 15 -1.51 -2.57 -1.25
N PRO A 16 -0.18 -2.65 -1.51
CA PRO A 16 0.75 -3.27 -0.58
C PRO A 16 0.78 -2.60 0.79
N LEU A 17 0.77 -1.26 0.80
CA LEU A 17 0.76 -0.45 2.02
C LEU A 17 -0.55 -0.62 2.80
N GLN A 18 -1.69 -0.61 2.09
CA GLN A 18 -3.00 -0.85 2.70
C GLN A 18 -3.08 -2.23 3.35
N ASN A 19 -2.63 -3.26 2.64
CA ASN A 19 -2.62 -4.63 3.15
C ASN A 19 -1.78 -4.74 4.42
N ARG A 20 -0.62 -4.08 4.48
CA ARG A 20 0.21 -4.00 5.68
C ARG A 20 -0.51 -3.28 6.81
N PHE A 21 -1.11 -2.12 6.56
CA PHE A 21 -1.87 -1.35 7.56
C PHE A 21 -3.01 -2.18 8.19
N PHE A 22 -3.84 -2.83 7.38
CA PHE A 22 -4.94 -3.66 7.90
C PHE A 22 -4.45 -4.90 8.65
N THR A 23 -3.28 -5.41 8.32
CA THR A 23 -2.71 -6.60 8.98
C THR A 23 -2.22 -6.28 10.40
N VAL A 24 -1.85 -5.03 10.71
CA VAL A 24 -1.43 -4.60 12.06
C VAL A 24 -2.49 -4.92 13.12
N PHE A 25 -3.77 -4.80 12.77
CA PHE A 25 -4.88 -4.99 13.71
C PHE A 25 -5.51 -6.38 13.66
N LYS A 26 -5.02 -7.28 12.79
CA LYS A 26 -5.58 -8.63 12.66
C LYS A 26 -4.92 -9.60 13.65
N PRO A 27 -5.73 -10.41 14.37
CA PRO A 27 -5.18 -11.43 15.26
C PRO A 27 -4.39 -12.48 14.46
N ILE A 28 -3.42 -13.11 15.10
CA ILE A 28 -2.50 -14.08 14.45
C ILE A 28 -3.26 -15.33 13.96
N GLN A 29 -4.38 -15.66 14.61
CA GLN A 29 -5.23 -16.81 14.33
C GLN A 29 -6.39 -16.53 13.36
N ALA A 30 -6.45 -15.32 12.78
CA ALA A 30 -7.56 -14.89 11.91
C ALA A 30 -7.77 -15.75 10.64
N THR A 31 -6.78 -16.56 10.26
CA THR A 31 -6.74 -17.30 9.00
C THR A 31 -7.63 -18.54 8.93
N LYS A 32 -8.23 -18.98 10.06
CA LYS A 32 -9.18 -20.11 10.06
C LYS A 32 -10.30 -19.94 9.03
N ARG A 33 -10.69 -18.70 8.70
CA ARG A 33 -11.82 -18.40 7.79
C ARG A 33 -11.51 -18.43 6.29
N LEU A 34 -10.25 -18.49 5.84
CA LEU A 34 -9.90 -18.27 4.42
C LEU A 34 -9.22 -19.44 3.69
N GLY A 35 -8.92 -20.56 4.35
CA GLY A 35 -8.33 -21.71 3.63
C GLY A 35 -7.73 -22.82 4.50
N GLY A 36 -8.20 -23.03 5.72
CA GLY A 36 -7.73 -24.12 6.59
C GLY A 36 -6.41 -23.86 7.33
N LYS A 37 -5.71 -22.76 7.06
CA LYS A 37 -4.54 -22.34 7.85
C LYS A 37 -4.95 -21.91 9.27
N HIS A 38 -4.35 -22.54 10.28
CA HIS A 38 -4.66 -22.28 11.68
C HIS A 38 -3.93 -21.06 12.27
N SER A 39 -2.85 -20.59 11.63
CA SER A 39 -2.03 -19.50 12.17
C SER A 39 -1.13 -18.89 11.09
N ASP A 40 -1.04 -17.56 11.10
CA ASP A 40 -0.09 -16.79 10.28
C ASP A 40 1.20 -16.44 11.03
N PHE A 41 1.55 -17.22 12.07
CA PHE A 41 2.69 -16.94 12.95
C PHE A 41 4.03 -16.83 12.20
N LEU A 42 4.28 -17.70 11.22
CA LEU A 42 5.51 -17.64 10.44
C LEU A 42 5.57 -16.36 9.59
N ALA A 43 4.46 -15.98 8.95
CA ALA A 43 4.39 -14.72 8.20
C ALA A 43 4.56 -13.52 9.12
N TYR A 44 3.94 -13.55 10.30
CA TYR A 44 4.11 -12.55 11.36
C TYR A 44 5.58 -12.34 11.75
N LEU A 45 6.35 -13.41 11.99
CA LEU A 45 7.76 -13.31 12.37
C LEU A 45 8.68 -12.85 11.22
N VAL A 46 8.37 -13.28 10.00
CA VAL A 46 9.26 -13.07 8.85
C VAL A 46 8.99 -11.73 8.14
N ASN A 47 7.77 -11.18 8.25
CA ASN A 47 7.39 -9.91 7.62
C ASN A 47 8.32 -8.72 7.94
N PRO A 48 8.74 -8.48 9.19
CA PRO A 48 9.67 -7.39 9.50
C PRO A 48 11.03 -7.55 8.78
N VAL A 49 11.53 -8.78 8.68
CA VAL A 49 12.80 -9.07 7.99
C VAL A 49 12.66 -8.83 6.49
N ILE A 50 11.57 -9.33 5.88
CA ILE A 50 11.28 -9.11 4.47
C ILE A 50 11.16 -7.62 4.18
N ASP A 51 10.39 -6.88 4.98
CA ASP A 51 10.13 -5.46 4.72
C ASP A 51 11.40 -4.61 4.81
N VAL A 52 12.35 -4.95 5.70
CA VAL A 52 13.67 -4.30 5.75
C VAL A 52 14.53 -4.66 4.54
N LEU A 53 14.54 -5.93 4.13
CA LEU A 53 15.29 -6.38 2.96
C LEU A 53 14.75 -5.83 1.63
N LEU A 54 13.48 -5.44 1.58
CA LEU A 54 12.85 -4.86 0.40
C LEU A 54 13.12 -3.34 0.26
N ILE A 55 13.60 -2.65 1.31
CA ILE A 55 13.88 -1.21 1.27
C ILE A 55 14.77 -0.83 0.06
N PRO A 56 15.89 -1.52 -0.23
CA PRO A 56 16.72 -1.17 -1.38
C PRO A 56 16.00 -1.32 -2.72
N GLY A 57 15.12 -2.32 -2.84
CA GLY A 57 14.29 -2.52 -4.03
C GLY A 57 13.30 -1.37 -4.22
N PHE A 58 12.58 -0.98 -3.16
CA PHE A 58 11.68 0.17 -3.23
C PHE A 58 12.42 1.48 -3.55
N LEU A 59 13.62 1.69 -3.01
CA LEU A 59 14.43 2.87 -3.33
C LEU A 59 14.91 2.89 -4.79
N LEU A 60 15.23 1.72 -5.36
CA LEU A 60 15.53 1.59 -6.78
C LEU A 60 14.30 1.95 -7.63
N ASP A 61 13.12 1.44 -7.27
CA ASP A 61 11.87 1.75 -7.97
C ASP A 61 11.52 3.25 -7.92
N VAL A 62 11.78 3.90 -6.78
CA VAL A 62 11.69 5.36 -6.65
C VAL A 62 12.64 6.06 -7.61
N ALA A 63 13.90 5.64 -7.67
CA ALA A 63 14.89 6.26 -8.55
C ALA A 63 14.52 6.11 -10.04
N ILE A 64 14.06 4.93 -10.44
CA ILE A 64 13.60 4.65 -11.81
C ILE A 64 12.37 5.51 -12.13
N SER A 65 11.38 5.52 -11.24
CA SER A 65 10.14 6.28 -11.42
C SER A 65 10.40 7.79 -11.50
N LEU A 66 11.28 8.33 -10.66
CA LEU A 66 11.69 9.74 -10.74
C LEU A 66 12.43 10.05 -12.05
N THR A 67 13.29 9.15 -12.50
CA THR A 67 14.00 9.31 -13.77
C THR A 67 13.02 9.34 -14.94
N ASN A 68 12.08 8.40 -14.97
CA ASN A 68 11.04 8.35 -16.01
C ASN A 68 10.11 9.57 -15.95
N MET A 69 9.75 10.03 -14.75
CA MET A 69 9.00 11.28 -14.57
C MET A 69 9.71 12.47 -15.22
N VAL A 70 11.02 12.61 -14.99
CA VAL A 70 11.82 13.69 -15.61
C VAL A 70 11.86 13.54 -17.13
N ILE A 71 12.05 12.32 -17.64
CA ILE A 71 12.06 12.05 -19.08
C ILE A 71 10.71 12.43 -19.72
N SER A 72 9.59 11.97 -19.17
CA SER A 72 8.25 12.29 -19.65
C SER A 72 7.97 13.80 -19.57
N PHE A 73 8.44 14.48 -18.52
CA PHE A 73 8.30 15.93 -18.42
C PHE A 73 9.09 16.68 -19.51
N VAL A 74 10.35 16.29 -19.73
CA VAL A 74 11.19 16.89 -20.78
C VAL A 74 10.59 16.62 -22.17
N ASN A 75 10.10 15.41 -22.42
CA ASN A 75 9.40 15.06 -23.65
C ASN A 75 8.12 15.89 -23.84
N ALA A 76 7.32 16.05 -22.78
CA ALA A 76 6.14 16.91 -22.81
C ALA A 76 6.50 18.34 -23.20
N LEU A 77 7.57 18.91 -22.63
CA LEU A 77 8.04 20.26 -22.98
C LEU A 77 8.54 20.34 -24.42
N HIS A 78 9.25 19.32 -24.90
CA HIS A 78 9.74 19.25 -26.27
C HIS A 78 8.58 19.19 -27.27
N VAL A 79 7.62 18.29 -27.06
CA VAL A 79 6.41 18.16 -27.89
C VAL A 79 5.57 19.43 -27.84
N TRP A 80 5.38 20.01 -26.65
CA TRP A 80 4.68 21.27 -26.46
C TRP A 80 5.32 22.39 -27.26
N SER A 81 6.63 22.60 -27.09
CA SER A 81 7.36 23.66 -27.79
C SER A 81 7.33 23.47 -29.31
N HIS A 82 7.38 22.23 -29.80
CA HIS A 82 7.33 21.93 -31.22
C HIS A 82 5.95 22.21 -31.81
N ASN A 83 4.89 21.89 -31.07
CA ASN A 83 3.52 21.97 -31.56
C ASN A 83 2.86 23.34 -31.34
N GLN A 84 3.44 24.24 -30.55
CA GLN A 84 2.86 25.56 -30.30
C GLN A 84 2.69 26.42 -31.56
N GLN A 85 3.50 26.20 -32.59
CA GLN A 85 3.36 26.93 -33.85
C GLN A 85 2.27 26.36 -34.76
N SER A 86 1.77 25.15 -34.47
CA SER A 86 0.86 24.40 -35.35
C SER A 86 -0.49 24.07 -34.70
N THR A 87 -0.64 24.33 -33.39
CA THR A 87 -1.88 24.01 -32.68
C THR A 87 -2.48 25.25 -32.02
N PRO A 88 -3.81 25.44 -32.06
CA PRO A 88 -4.47 26.57 -31.38
C PRO A 88 -4.57 26.38 -29.85
N ASN A 89 -4.18 25.20 -29.34
CA ASN A 89 -4.34 24.83 -27.94
C ASN A 89 -3.00 24.92 -27.19
N LEU A 90 -3.06 25.44 -25.96
CA LEU A 90 -1.90 25.53 -25.05
C LEU A 90 -1.32 24.15 -24.67
N ALA A 91 -2.12 23.08 -24.70
CA ALA A 91 -1.65 21.72 -24.52
C ALA A 91 -2.46 20.80 -25.44
N ASP A 92 -1.81 20.33 -26.50
CA ASP A 92 -2.36 19.36 -27.45
C ASP A 92 -2.47 17.96 -26.81
N SER A 93 -3.13 17.04 -27.50
CA SER A 93 -3.36 15.68 -26.98
C SER A 93 -2.05 14.94 -26.69
N LYS A 94 -1.01 15.15 -27.49
CA LYS A 94 0.31 14.53 -27.28
C LYS A 94 1.01 15.08 -26.05
N THR A 95 1.06 16.40 -25.87
CA THR A 95 1.61 17.01 -24.64
C THR A 95 0.85 16.53 -23.40
N ARG A 96 -0.49 16.42 -23.47
CA ARG A 96 -1.30 15.91 -22.36
C ARG A 96 -1.01 14.46 -22.02
N SER A 97 -0.73 13.62 -23.02
CA SER A 97 -0.34 12.23 -22.80
C SER A 97 0.98 12.14 -22.02
N GLU A 98 2.02 12.85 -22.47
CA GLU A 98 3.33 12.85 -21.80
C GLU A 98 3.25 13.42 -20.37
N LEU A 99 2.41 14.44 -20.15
CA LEU A 99 2.14 14.97 -18.80
C LEU A 99 1.35 13.97 -17.92
N TRP A 100 0.52 13.13 -18.52
CA TRP A 100 -0.16 12.06 -17.82
C TRP A 100 0.82 10.97 -17.38
N ASP A 101 1.72 10.56 -18.28
CA ASP A 101 2.77 9.58 -17.98
C ASP A 101 3.72 10.10 -16.89
N MET A 102 4.09 11.38 -16.95
CA MET A 102 4.83 12.06 -15.88
C MET A 102 4.10 11.94 -14.53
N LYS A 103 2.80 12.23 -14.51
CA LYS A 103 2.00 12.12 -13.29
C LYS A 103 1.96 10.68 -12.78
N GLU A 104 1.80 9.69 -13.65
CA GLU A 104 1.78 8.29 -13.26
C GLU A 104 3.12 7.85 -12.64
N HIS A 105 4.23 8.23 -13.25
CA HIS A 105 5.56 8.00 -12.68
C HIS A 105 5.78 8.71 -11.34
N PHE A 106 5.24 9.92 -11.17
CA PHE A 106 5.27 10.62 -9.89
C PHE A 106 4.49 9.87 -8.80
N VAL A 107 3.27 9.41 -9.08
CA VAL A 107 2.47 8.66 -8.09
C VAL A 107 3.16 7.35 -7.73
N ASN A 108 3.72 6.63 -8.71
CA ASN A 108 4.50 5.41 -8.48
C ASN A 108 5.72 5.66 -7.57
N ALA A 109 6.45 6.76 -7.79
CA ALA A 109 7.57 7.15 -6.93
C ALA A 109 7.12 7.43 -5.49
N VAL A 110 6.01 8.16 -5.31
CA VAL A 110 5.46 8.45 -3.98
C VAL A 110 4.96 7.18 -3.29
N ALA A 111 4.26 6.29 -4.00
CA ALA A 111 3.76 5.03 -3.45
C ALA A 111 4.90 4.10 -3.02
N SER A 112 5.95 4.02 -3.84
CA SER A 112 7.14 3.21 -3.54
C SER A 112 7.91 3.77 -2.35
N LEU A 113 8.07 5.10 -2.26
CA LEU A 113 8.71 5.76 -1.12
C LEU A 113 7.93 5.55 0.18
N LEU A 114 6.61 5.72 0.13
CA LEU A 114 5.75 5.48 1.29
C LEU A 114 5.79 4.00 1.71
N SER A 115 5.82 3.06 0.76
CA SER A 115 6.00 1.65 1.05
C SER A 115 7.34 1.35 1.73
N ALA A 116 8.44 1.95 1.26
CA ALA A 116 9.77 1.80 1.85
C ALA A 116 9.83 2.26 3.31
N VAL A 117 9.08 3.31 3.67
CA VAL A 117 9.09 3.89 5.02
C VAL A 117 8.05 3.25 5.93
N LEU A 118 6.81 3.12 5.46
CA LEU A 118 5.68 2.74 6.29
C LEU A 118 5.54 1.22 6.43
N ASN A 119 5.93 0.40 5.45
CA ASN A 119 5.85 -1.06 5.60
C ASN A 119 6.69 -1.57 6.78
N PRO A 120 7.96 -1.16 6.94
CA PRO A 120 8.73 -1.51 8.13
C PRO A 120 8.08 -1.04 9.43
N ILE A 121 7.54 0.19 9.46
CA ILE A 121 6.86 0.75 10.64
C ILE A 121 5.64 -0.11 11.00
N PHE A 122 4.78 -0.43 10.04
CA PHE A 122 3.61 -1.26 10.26
C PHE A 122 3.98 -2.67 10.68
N SER A 123 5.01 -3.27 10.08
CA SER A 123 5.50 -4.58 10.49
C SER A 123 6.05 -4.58 11.92
N LEU A 124 6.76 -3.53 12.33
CA LEU A 124 7.22 -3.36 13.72
C LEU A 124 6.05 -3.16 14.69
N LEU A 125 5.08 -2.32 14.35
CA LEU A 125 3.87 -2.15 15.17
C LEU A 125 3.11 -3.47 15.30
N SER A 126 3.05 -4.26 14.22
CA SER A 126 2.39 -5.55 14.20
C SER A 126 2.97 -6.55 15.21
N LEU A 127 4.27 -6.46 15.52
CA LEU A 127 4.94 -7.27 16.56
C LEU A 127 4.34 -7.06 17.94
N VAL A 128 3.76 -5.89 18.20
CA VAL A 128 3.15 -5.56 19.49
C VAL A 128 1.63 -5.71 19.44
N THR A 129 0.98 -5.20 18.39
CA THR A 129 -0.48 -5.13 18.32
C THR A 129 -1.14 -6.47 18.02
N ARG A 130 -0.50 -7.36 17.24
CA ARG A 130 -1.12 -8.64 16.84
C ARG A 130 -1.19 -9.65 17.98
N PRO A 131 -0.18 -9.77 18.88
CA PRO A 131 -0.33 -10.57 20.10
C PRO A 131 -1.47 -10.07 21.01
N VAL A 132 -1.58 -8.74 21.19
CA VAL A 132 -2.67 -8.13 21.96
C VAL A 132 -4.03 -8.43 21.33
N ALA A 133 -4.16 -8.26 20.01
CA ALA A 133 -5.37 -8.61 19.29
C ALA A 133 -5.72 -10.10 19.44
N SER A 134 -4.72 -10.99 19.38
CA SER A 134 -4.93 -12.43 19.56
C SER A 134 -5.42 -12.78 20.98
N LEU A 135 -4.91 -12.10 22.01
CA LEU A 135 -5.38 -12.28 23.39
C LEU A 135 -6.83 -11.82 23.55
N VAL A 136 -7.17 -10.64 23.00
CA VAL A 136 -8.55 -10.12 23.04
C VAL A 136 -9.51 -11.07 22.32
N THR A 137 -9.13 -11.61 21.16
CA THR A 137 -9.94 -12.60 20.45
C THR A 137 -10.11 -13.88 21.26
N ALA A 138 -9.05 -14.41 21.87
CA ALA A 138 -9.14 -15.61 22.70
C ALA A 138 -10.06 -15.42 23.92
N VAL A 139 -10.02 -14.24 24.55
CA VAL A 139 -10.94 -13.91 25.68
C VAL A 139 -12.38 -13.77 25.19
N ALA A 140 -12.61 -13.14 24.04
CA ALA A 140 -13.94 -13.01 23.46
C ALA A 140 -14.54 -14.38 23.09
N GLU A 141 -13.75 -15.26 22.45
CA GLU A 141 -14.18 -16.63 22.11
C GLU A 141 -14.50 -17.44 23.37
N ALA A 142 -13.69 -17.34 24.44
CA ALA A 142 -13.97 -18.01 25.70
C ALA A 142 -15.27 -17.50 26.38
N CYS A 143 -15.53 -16.19 26.34
CA CYS A 143 -16.78 -15.61 26.85
C CYS A 143 -18.01 -16.08 26.05
N ASP A 144 -17.91 -16.15 24.73
CA ASP A 144 -18.99 -16.65 23.87
C ASP A 144 -19.26 -18.14 24.09
N GLU A 145 -18.23 -18.97 24.29
CA GLU A 145 -18.39 -20.37 24.64
C GLU A 145 -19.06 -20.54 26.01
N CYS A 146 -18.70 -19.74 27.02
CA CYS A 146 -19.35 -19.75 28.33
C CYS A 146 -20.82 -19.31 28.26
N SER A 147 -21.13 -18.26 27.49
CA SER A 147 -22.50 -17.79 27.26
C SER A 147 -23.35 -18.83 26.53
N SER A 148 -22.80 -19.46 25.50
CA SER A 148 -23.48 -20.47 24.68
C SER A 148 -23.70 -21.79 25.44
N ALA A 149 -22.79 -22.18 26.32
CA ALA A 149 -22.95 -23.36 27.18
C ALA A 149 -24.02 -23.15 28.27
N SER A 150 -24.17 -21.92 28.79
CA SER A 150 -25.20 -21.58 29.79
C SER A 150 -26.63 -21.62 29.24
N HIS A 151 -26.82 -21.51 27.92
CA HIS A 151 -28.13 -21.49 27.27
C HIS A 151 -28.66 -22.89 26.87
N ARG A 152 -27.85 -23.94 27.05
CA ARG A 152 -28.19 -25.34 26.72
C ARG A 152 -28.58 -26.19 27.94
N ILE A 153 -28.65 -25.61 29.14
CA ILE A 153 -29.08 -26.28 30.38
C ILE A 153 -30.49 -25.83 30.72
#